data_AF-A0A1F9CIH1-F1
#
_entry.id   AF-A0A1F9CIH1-F1
#
_cell.length_a   1.000
_cell.length_b   1.000
_cell.length_c   1.000
_cell.angle_alpha   90.00
_cell.angle_beta   90.00
_cell.angle_gamma   90.00
#
_symmetry.space_group_name_H-M   'P 1'
#
loop_
_entity.id
_entity.type
_entity.pdbx_description
1 polymer ?
#
loop_
_entity_poly.entity_id
_entity_poly.type
_entity_poly.pdbx_seq_one_letter_code
_entity_poly.pdbx_strand_id
1 'polypeptide(L)'
;MAEETTIQEVCAKFIESYCKEKGYQVKTTSEPTKLRLDICNLSDRTIVNIYNTGKIQVQGKDNDLHQEISDLKKRIEAGPQDVQQYGAVTKASSATYDIILADLRERIKESWATVAQTSEMEVSPSKYIAYRTKLSDRRSIVTVTQFTNGKLMLQGKTDYLFDMCCDHLEKTAQPSEKEVAARFVSSDQSVLEDFVARYTPDLVSFSEEEVRTEIGNAYGFLDDHDQKWLVASKCLCNSGIMLPEYSPFVMPSSKAFEGFVKKLMVSIGLVPVNHFFTKAANFSILNDKTNPSRMAVCAKEKYMDTMLEDLRLSLDKFRNFMMHSDSSFVTKVETPGAAKSLVQEVHKTIKEKFDYFGKVFSLSS
;
A
#
# COMPACT_ATOMS: atom_id res chain seq x y z
N MET A 1 13.34 16.66 8.42
CA MET A 1 12.94 16.35 7.03
C MET A 1 14.15 15.75 6.34
N ALA A 2 14.22 14.42 6.23
CA ALA A 2 15.26 13.79 5.41
C ALA A 2 14.91 14.05 3.94
N GLU A 3 15.88 14.48 3.13
CA GLU A 3 15.71 14.52 1.68
C GLU A 3 15.47 13.10 1.17
N GLU A 4 14.27 12.82 0.68
CA GLU A 4 13.97 11.57 0.00
C GLU A 4 14.89 11.43 -1.22
N THR A 5 15.85 10.52 -1.11
CA THR A 5 16.82 10.18 -2.16
C THR A 5 16.07 9.44 -3.27
N THR A 6 16.23 9.86 -4.52
CA THR A 6 15.57 9.20 -5.66
C THR A 6 16.11 7.79 -5.85
N ILE A 7 15.31 6.85 -6.37
CA ILE A 7 15.74 5.48 -6.70
C ILE A 7 17.04 5.44 -7.51
N GLN A 8 17.20 6.41 -8.40
CA GLN A 8 18.38 6.60 -9.22
C GLN A 8 19.62 6.93 -8.37
N GLU A 9 19.50 7.85 -7.41
CA GLU A 9 20.58 8.20 -6.49
C GLU A 9 20.88 7.07 -5.50
N VAL A 10 19.86 6.33 -5.05
CA VAL A 10 20.04 5.13 -4.21
C VAL A 10 20.88 4.08 -4.92
N CYS A 11 20.49 3.72 -6.15
CA CYS A 11 21.23 2.75 -6.96
C CYS A 11 22.64 3.26 -7.31
N ALA A 12 22.80 4.55 -7.60
CA ALA A 12 24.11 5.14 -7.88
C ALA A 12 25.04 5.03 -6.67
N LYS A 13 24.57 5.43 -5.47
CA LYS A 13 25.35 5.34 -4.23
C LYS A 13 25.76 3.91 -3.88
N PHE A 14 24.86 2.95 -4.11
CA PHE A 14 25.17 1.53 -3.92
C PHE A 14 26.30 1.05 -4.85
N ILE A 15 26.19 1.35 -6.15
CA ILE A 15 27.22 0.95 -7.13
C ILE A 15 28.54 1.68 -6.87
N GLU A 16 28.51 2.97 -6.55
CA GLU A 16 29.70 3.74 -6.18
C GLU A 16 30.39 3.17 -4.94
N SER A 17 29.62 2.75 -3.93
CA SER A 17 30.16 2.13 -2.71
C SER A 17 30.82 0.78 -3.01
N TYR A 18 30.15 -0.07 -3.80
CA TYR A 18 30.72 -1.34 -4.26
C TYR A 18 32.05 -1.15 -5.01
N CYS A 19 32.07 -0.21 -5.97
CA CYS A 19 33.26 0.13 -6.72
C CYS A 19 34.39 0.64 -5.82
N LYS A 20 34.06 1.46 -4.82
CA LYS A 20 35.04 1.99 -3.85
C LYS A 20 35.66 0.86 -3.02
N GLU A 21 34.87 -0.09 -2.54
CA GLU A 21 35.37 -1.26 -1.79
C GLU A 21 36.31 -2.13 -2.64
N LYS A 22 36.04 -2.22 -3.94
CA LYS A 22 36.86 -2.95 -4.91
C LYS A 22 38.08 -2.17 -5.43
N GLY A 23 38.22 -0.89 -5.05
CA GLY A 23 39.29 -0.02 -5.55
C GLY A 23 39.12 0.41 -7.00
N TYR A 24 37.90 0.36 -7.55
CA TYR A 24 37.58 0.81 -8.90
C TYR A 24 37.39 2.32 -8.97
N GLN A 25 37.69 2.90 -10.12
CA GLN A 25 37.45 4.32 -10.39
C GLN A 25 36.05 4.50 -10.97
N VAL A 26 35.29 5.46 -10.45
CA VAL A 26 33.95 5.81 -10.93
C VAL A 26 33.88 7.29 -11.25
N LYS A 27 33.36 7.62 -12.43
CA LYS A 27 33.00 8.99 -12.80
C LYS A 27 31.49 9.08 -13.03
N THR A 28 30.84 9.94 -12.26
CA THR A 28 29.39 10.12 -12.31
C THR A 28 29.05 11.38 -13.10
N THR A 29 28.17 11.25 -14.09
CA THR A 29 27.65 12.35 -14.90
C THR A 29 26.13 12.38 -14.79
N SER A 30 25.58 13.53 -14.42
CA SER A 30 24.13 13.72 -14.34
C SER A 30 23.57 14.19 -15.68
N GLU A 31 22.57 13.47 -16.19
CA GLU A 31 21.81 13.81 -17.39
C GLU A 31 20.31 13.94 -17.05
N PRO A 32 19.49 14.67 -17.83
CA PRO A 32 18.10 14.97 -17.46
C PRO A 32 17.21 13.76 -17.15
N THR A 33 17.52 12.59 -17.72
CA THR A 33 16.70 11.37 -17.60
C THR A 33 17.46 10.19 -16.97
N LYS A 34 18.75 10.36 -16.66
CA LYS A 34 19.62 9.29 -16.17
C LYS A 34 20.86 9.81 -15.43
N LEU A 35 21.39 9.00 -14.52
CA LEU A 35 22.76 9.10 -14.03
C LEU A 35 23.62 8.12 -14.83
N ARG A 36 24.74 8.60 -15.35
CA ARG A 36 25.73 7.79 -16.04
C ARG A 36 26.95 7.61 -15.15
N LEU A 37 27.33 6.35 -14.90
CA LEU A 37 28.52 5.95 -14.16
C LEU A 37 29.50 5.32 -15.15
N ASP A 38 30.65 5.96 -15.38
CA ASP A 38 31.76 5.36 -16.11
C ASP A 38 32.69 4.68 -15.10
N ILE A 39 32.77 3.35 -15.12
CA ILE A 39 33.48 2.51 -14.14
C ILE A 39 34.72 1.91 -14.79
N CYS A 40 35.87 1.95 -14.10
CA CYS A 40 37.16 1.47 -14.57
C CYS A 40 37.91 0.70 -13.48
N ASN A 41 38.37 -0.52 -13.77
CA ASN A 41 39.17 -1.36 -12.86
C ASN A 41 40.67 -1.36 -13.22
N LEU A 42 41.16 -0.27 -13.82
CA LEU A 42 42.50 -0.09 -14.42
C LEU A 42 42.71 -0.76 -15.78
N SER A 43 42.11 -1.93 -16.02
CA SER A 43 42.27 -2.71 -17.26
C SER A 43 41.08 -2.58 -18.21
N ASP A 44 39.88 -2.61 -17.66
CA ASP A 44 38.61 -2.64 -18.35
C ASP A 44 37.75 -1.44 -17.97
N ARG A 45 36.80 -1.12 -18.87
CA ARG A 45 35.81 -0.06 -18.68
C ARG A 45 34.41 -0.58 -18.97
N THR A 46 33.47 -0.18 -18.15
CA THR A 46 32.04 -0.41 -18.36
C THR A 46 31.25 0.85 -17.99
N ILE A 47 30.06 1.00 -18.57
CA ILE A 47 29.20 2.16 -18.39
C ILE A 47 27.89 1.66 -17.79
N VAL A 48 27.44 2.30 -16.72
CA VAL A 48 26.12 2.04 -16.14
C VAL A 48 25.25 3.28 -16.28
N ASN A 49 24.14 3.14 -17.00
CA ASN A 49 23.09 4.15 -17.05
C ASN A 49 21.98 3.76 -16.08
N ILE A 50 21.66 4.65 -15.15
CA ILE A 50 20.57 4.50 -14.18
C ILE A 50 19.51 5.53 -14.53
N TYR A 51 18.37 5.09 -15.05
CA TYR A 51 17.29 5.99 -15.45
C TYR A 51 16.45 6.45 -14.24
N ASN A 52 15.77 7.59 -14.36
CA ASN A 52 14.87 8.11 -13.32
C ASN A 52 13.75 7.10 -12.93
N THR A 53 13.47 6.14 -13.81
CA THR A 53 12.50 5.05 -13.60
C THR A 53 13.04 3.91 -12.73
N GLY A 54 14.33 3.92 -12.38
CA GLY A 54 15.00 2.81 -11.69
C GLY A 54 15.59 1.75 -12.61
N LYS A 55 15.33 1.83 -13.92
CA LYS A 55 15.92 0.90 -14.90
C LYS A 55 17.44 1.08 -14.91
N ILE A 56 18.18 -0.01 -14.78
CA ILE A 56 19.64 -0.03 -14.87
C ILE A 56 20.05 -0.69 -16.20
N GLN A 57 20.92 -0.01 -16.94
CA GLN A 57 21.48 -0.52 -18.18
C GLN A 57 23.00 -0.51 -18.10
N VAL A 58 23.60 -1.69 -18.19
CA VAL A 58 25.05 -1.86 -18.32
C VAL A 58 25.40 -1.87 -19.81
N GLN A 59 26.38 -1.07 -20.22
CA GLN A 59 26.86 -0.91 -21.59
C GLN A 59 28.38 -1.00 -21.60
N GLY A 60 28.95 -1.47 -22.71
CA GLY A 60 30.40 -1.60 -22.85
C GLY A 60 30.77 -2.86 -23.60
N LYS A 61 32.08 -3.11 -23.69
CA LYS A 61 32.60 -4.37 -24.22
C LYS A 61 32.33 -5.48 -23.20
N ASP A 62 31.98 -6.66 -23.68
CA ASP A 62 31.83 -7.84 -22.85
C ASP A 62 33.22 -8.26 -22.31
N ASN A 63 33.38 -8.17 -20.99
CA ASN A 63 34.58 -8.47 -20.23
C ASN A 63 34.20 -8.77 -18.76
N ASP A 64 35.18 -9.15 -17.95
CA ASP A 64 34.94 -9.56 -16.56
C ASP A 64 34.28 -8.44 -15.74
N LEU A 65 34.66 -7.18 -15.96
CA LEU A 65 34.04 -6.03 -15.30
C LEU A 65 32.59 -5.82 -15.74
N HIS A 66 32.28 -6.01 -17.03
CA HIS A 66 30.91 -5.94 -17.54
C HIS A 66 30.02 -7.02 -16.92
N GLN A 67 30.54 -8.24 -16.81
CA GLN A 67 29.82 -9.36 -16.22
C GLN A 67 29.60 -9.14 -14.72
N GLU A 68 30.64 -8.71 -13.98
CA GLU A 68 30.56 -8.39 -12.55
C GLU A 68 29.49 -7.31 -12.27
N ILE A 69 29.51 -6.22 -13.03
CA ILE A 69 28.54 -5.13 -12.87
C ILE A 69 27.13 -5.55 -13.34
N SER A 70 27.02 -6.45 -14.32
CA SER A 70 25.74 -7.04 -14.73
C SER A 70 25.14 -7.95 -13.66
N ASP A 71 25.97 -8.70 -12.93
CA ASP A 71 25.51 -9.50 -11.80
C ASP A 71 25.15 -8.63 -10.59
N LEU A 72 25.89 -7.53 -10.36
CA LEU A 72 25.50 -6.50 -9.39
C LEU A 72 24.15 -5.86 -9.74
N LYS A 73 23.91 -5.57 -11.03
CA LYS A 73 22.60 -5.11 -11.51
C LYS A 73 21.49 -6.12 -11.17
N LYS A 74 21.67 -7.40 -11.49
CA LYS A 74 20.67 -8.45 -11.18
C LYS A 74 20.38 -8.50 -9.69
N ARG A 75 21.41 -8.36 -8.85
CA ARG A 75 21.23 -8.26 -7.39
C ARG A 75 20.33 -7.09 -7.06
N ILE A 76 20.62 -5.87 -7.53
CA ILE A 76 19.80 -4.68 -7.26
C ILE A 76 18.35 -4.88 -7.72
N GLU A 77 18.14 -5.44 -8.92
CA GLU A 77 16.81 -5.71 -9.47
C GLU A 77 16.04 -6.78 -8.69
N ALA A 78 16.74 -7.72 -8.02
CA ALA A 78 16.14 -8.70 -7.12
C ALA A 78 15.70 -8.12 -5.75
N GLY A 79 15.94 -6.82 -5.51
CA GLY A 79 15.52 -6.12 -4.28
C GLY A 79 16.28 -6.57 -3.01
N PRO A 80 17.63 -6.58 -3.01
CA PRO A 80 18.40 -7.06 -1.88
C PRO A 80 18.40 -6.02 -0.77
N GLN A 81 18.43 -6.49 0.49
CA GLN A 81 18.46 -5.63 1.68
C GLN A 81 19.66 -4.63 1.64
N ASP A 82 20.75 -5.02 0.97
CA ASP A 82 21.99 -4.23 0.82
C ASP A 82 21.80 -2.88 0.12
N VAL A 83 20.77 -2.71 -0.72
CA VAL A 83 20.49 -1.45 -1.43
C VAL A 83 19.66 -0.51 -0.55
N GLN A 84 18.87 -1.05 0.39
CA GLN A 84 17.96 -0.28 1.25
C GLN A 84 18.70 0.65 2.20
N GLN A 85 19.95 0.34 2.58
CA GLN A 85 20.79 1.21 3.40
C GLN A 85 21.11 2.56 2.71
N TYR A 86 20.96 2.63 1.39
CA TYR A 86 21.20 3.85 0.61
C TYR A 86 19.92 4.64 0.30
N GLY A 87 18.74 4.10 0.64
CA GLY A 87 17.42 4.74 0.55
C GLY A 87 16.29 3.77 0.19
N ALA A 88 15.04 4.13 0.53
CA ALA A 88 13.87 3.32 0.22
C ALA A 88 13.51 3.43 -1.27
N VAL A 89 13.48 2.28 -1.96
CA VAL A 89 13.10 2.19 -3.37
C VAL A 89 11.58 2.03 -3.47
N THR A 90 10.88 3.05 -3.96
CA THR A 90 9.42 2.96 -4.17
C THR A 90 9.09 2.04 -5.35
N LYS A 91 8.43 0.92 -5.08
CA LYS A 91 8.05 -0.09 -6.08
C LYS A 91 6.92 0.42 -6.99
N ALA A 92 7.00 0.13 -8.28
CA ALA A 92 5.88 0.35 -9.21
C ALA A 92 4.70 -0.57 -8.84
N SER A 93 3.47 -0.05 -8.96
CA SER A 93 2.25 -0.77 -8.62
C SER A 93 1.16 -0.54 -9.65
N SER A 94 0.26 -1.52 -9.75
CA SER A 94 -0.95 -1.44 -10.57
C SER A 94 -2.13 -2.12 -9.89
N ALA A 95 -3.32 -1.60 -10.15
CA ALA A 95 -4.58 -2.20 -9.70
C ALA A 95 -5.58 -2.17 -10.86
N THR A 96 -6.40 -3.21 -10.98
CA THR A 96 -7.40 -3.34 -12.04
C THR A 96 -8.76 -3.69 -11.44
N TYR A 97 -9.80 -3.03 -11.95
CA TYR A 97 -11.18 -3.17 -11.48
C TYR A 97 -12.12 -3.32 -12.67
N ASP A 98 -13.17 -4.13 -12.54
CA ASP A 98 -14.18 -4.33 -13.57
C ASP A 98 -15.38 -3.39 -13.34
N ILE A 99 -15.34 -2.21 -13.97
CA ILE A 99 -16.39 -1.16 -13.87
C ILE A 99 -17.33 -1.24 -15.08
N ILE A 100 -18.23 -2.22 -15.07
CA ILE A 100 -19.09 -2.53 -16.23
C ILE A 100 -20.15 -1.44 -16.48
N LEU A 101 -20.76 -0.91 -15.42
CA LEU A 101 -21.87 0.05 -15.50
C LEU A 101 -21.39 1.41 -16.02
N ALA A 102 -22.05 1.94 -17.06
CA ALA A 102 -21.68 3.22 -17.68
C ALA A 102 -21.83 4.41 -16.72
N ASP A 103 -22.94 4.49 -15.99
CA ASP A 103 -23.18 5.56 -15.02
C ASP A 103 -22.15 5.58 -13.90
N LEU A 104 -21.69 4.39 -13.47
CA LEU A 104 -20.61 4.27 -12.49
C LEU A 104 -19.28 4.77 -13.06
N ARG A 105 -18.97 4.46 -14.33
CA ARG A 105 -17.77 4.98 -15.00
C ARG A 105 -17.76 6.50 -15.08
N GLU A 106 -18.89 7.13 -15.39
CA GLU A 106 -18.98 8.59 -15.43
C GLU A 106 -18.85 9.21 -14.02
N ARG A 107 -19.52 8.64 -13.00
CA ARG A 107 -19.33 9.10 -11.60
C ARG A 107 -17.87 9.04 -11.15
N ILE A 108 -17.19 7.93 -11.46
CA ILE A 108 -15.76 7.77 -11.15
C ILE A 108 -14.93 8.81 -11.90
N LYS A 109 -15.16 8.99 -13.20
CA LYS A 109 -14.48 9.96 -14.04
C LYS A 109 -14.58 11.40 -13.50
N GLU A 110 -15.77 11.81 -13.06
CA GLU A 110 -16.00 13.14 -12.47
C GLU A 110 -15.34 13.30 -11.09
N SER A 111 -15.29 12.22 -10.32
CA SER A 111 -14.81 12.27 -8.94
C SER A 111 -13.28 12.45 -8.79
N TRP A 112 -12.48 12.19 -9.83
CA TRP A 112 -11.02 12.26 -9.74
C TRP A 112 -10.47 13.64 -9.34
N ALA A 113 -11.20 14.71 -9.69
CA ALA A 113 -10.86 16.08 -9.30
C ALA A 113 -10.86 16.30 -7.79
N THR A 114 -11.51 15.43 -7.02
CA THR A 114 -11.56 15.50 -5.54
C THR A 114 -10.37 14.79 -4.87
N VAL A 115 -9.69 13.90 -5.60
CA VAL A 115 -8.63 13.04 -5.06
C VAL A 115 -7.26 13.71 -5.18
N ALA A 116 -6.93 14.19 -6.38
CA ALA A 116 -5.61 14.74 -6.70
C ALA A 116 -5.59 16.28 -6.73
N GLN A 117 -4.42 16.89 -6.61
CA GLN A 117 -4.27 18.34 -6.72
C GLN A 117 -4.44 18.81 -8.16
N THR A 118 -3.89 18.04 -9.11
CA THR A 118 -4.05 18.29 -10.54
C THR A 118 -4.46 17.01 -11.26
N SER A 119 -5.26 17.19 -12.32
CA SER A 119 -5.71 16.11 -13.20
C SER A 119 -5.62 16.56 -14.65
N GLU A 120 -4.88 15.82 -15.46
CA GLU A 120 -4.83 16.00 -16.91
C GLU A 120 -5.57 14.83 -17.56
N MET A 121 -6.68 15.10 -18.24
CA MET A 121 -7.52 14.06 -18.84
C MET A 121 -7.48 14.11 -20.37
N GLU A 122 -7.24 12.95 -20.97
CA GLU A 122 -7.34 12.68 -22.39
C GLU A 122 -8.59 11.82 -22.63
N VAL A 123 -9.56 12.36 -23.37
CA VAL A 123 -10.81 11.65 -23.68
C VAL A 123 -10.65 10.90 -25.00
N SER A 124 -11.00 9.62 -24.99
CA SER A 124 -10.95 8.73 -26.16
C SER A 124 -9.58 8.68 -26.87
N PRO A 125 -8.46 8.44 -26.15
CA PRO A 125 -7.12 8.41 -26.76
C PRO A 125 -6.93 7.29 -27.80
N SER A 126 -7.78 6.26 -27.75
CA SER A 126 -7.84 5.21 -28.77
C SER A 126 -9.21 4.55 -28.76
N LYS A 127 -9.53 3.75 -29.79
CA LYS A 127 -10.79 2.99 -29.87
C LYS A 127 -11.05 2.04 -28.67
N TYR A 128 -10.04 1.70 -27.89
CA TYR A 128 -10.17 0.78 -26.76
C TYR A 128 -10.20 1.48 -25.41
N ILE A 129 -9.86 2.77 -25.34
CA ILE A 129 -9.73 3.54 -24.11
C ILE A 129 -10.76 4.67 -24.12
N ALA A 130 -11.68 4.66 -23.16
CA ALA A 130 -12.71 5.69 -23.01
C ALA A 130 -12.09 7.01 -22.51
N TYR A 131 -11.20 6.93 -21.52
CA TYR A 131 -10.38 8.07 -21.10
C TYR A 131 -9.09 7.60 -20.43
N ARG A 132 -8.09 8.48 -20.42
CA ARG A 132 -6.88 8.36 -19.61
C ARG A 132 -6.71 9.64 -18.79
N THR A 133 -6.49 9.51 -17.50
CA THR A 133 -6.26 10.64 -16.61
C THR A 133 -4.95 10.48 -15.88
N LYS A 134 -4.11 11.51 -15.94
CA LYS A 134 -2.91 11.61 -15.13
C LYS A 134 -3.23 12.47 -13.91
N LEU A 135 -3.19 11.84 -12.74
CA LEU A 135 -3.41 12.45 -11.44
C LEU A 135 -2.05 12.78 -10.82
N SER A 136 -1.87 14.01 -10.37
CA SER A 136 -0.65 14.41 -9.68
C SER A 136 -0.96 15.11 -8.36
N ASP A 137 -0.17 14.81 -7.35
CA ASP A 137 -0.15 15.52 -6.08
C ASP A 137 1.30 15.56 -5.59
N ARG A 138 1.87 16.77 -5.53
CA ARG A 138 3.31 17.01 -5.32
C ARG A 138 4.20 16.23 -6.30
N ARG A 139 4.95 15.23 -5.80
CA ARG A 139 5.87 14.38 -6.58
C ARG A 139 5.26 13.02 -6.94
N SER A 140 4.07 12.70 -6.45
CA SER A 140 3.36 11.45 -6.74
C SER A 140 2.53 11.59 -8.00
N ILE A 141 2.55 10.55 -8.84
CA ILE A 141 1.80 10.52 -10.10
C ILE A 141 1.12 9.16 -10.23
N VAL A 142 -0.18 9.18 -10.54
CA VAL A 142 -0.98 8.00 -10.85
C VAL A 142 -1.64 8.19 -12.20
N THR A 143 -1.56 7.17 -13.05
CA THR A 143 -2.28 7.12 -14.32
C THR A 143 -3.49 6.23 -14.18
N VAL A 144 -4.67 6.79 -14.46
CA VAL A 144 -5.95 6.08 -14.56
C VAL A 144 -6.24 5.84 -16.03
N THR A 145 -6.51 4.60 -16.43
CA THR A 145 -6.95 4.25 -17.78
C THR A 145 -8.27 3.50 -17.70
N GLN A 146 -9.35 4.10 -18.20
CA GLN A 146 -10.64 3.44 -18.35
C GLN A 146 -10.75 2.86 -19.76
N PHE A 147 -10.84 1.55 -19.85
CA PHE A 147 -11.09 0.84 -21.10
C PHE A 147 -12.58 0.82 -21.43
N THR A 148 -12.88 0.79 -22.73
CA THR A 148 -14.24 0.74 -23.28
C THR A 148 -15.00 -0.54 -22.88
N ASN A 149 -14.26 -1.63 -22.62
CA ASN A 149 -14.80 -2.91 -22.15
C ASN A 149 -15.19 -2.95 -20.67
N GLY A 150 -15.08 -1.81 -19.95
CA GLY A 150 -15.42 -1.71 -18.53
C GLY A 150 -14.23 -1.83 -17.59
N LYS A 151 -13.07 -2.34 -18.04
CA LYS A 151 -11.88 -2.40 -17.17
C LYS A 151 -11.34 -1.01 -16.84
N LEU A 152 -10.99 -0.78 -15.59
CA LEU A 152 -10.27 0.41 -15.14
C LEU A 152 -8.94 -0.02 -14.54
N MET A 153 -7.84 0.57 -15.03
CA MET A 153 -6.49 0.29 -14.54
C MET A 153 -5.87 1.55 -13.91
N LEU A 154 -5.37 1.40 -12.69
CA LEU A 154 -4.54 2.38 -11.99
C LEU A 154 -3.08 1.94 -12.09
N GLN A 155 -2.17 2.86 -12.40
CA GLN A 155 -0.72 2.60 -12.46
C GLN A 155 0.04 3.75 -11.81
N GLY A 156 1.00 3.45 -10.95
CA GLY A 156 1.79 4.45 -10.25
C GLY A 156 2.92 3.86 -9.43
N LYS A 157 3.49 4.66 -8.54
CA LYS A 157 4.37 4.15 -7.48
C LYS A 157 3.51 3.75 -6.29
N THR A 158 3.99 2.81 -5.48
CA THR A 158 3.38 2.46 -4.20
C THR A 158 3.60 3.62 -3.23
N ASP A 159 2.72 4.61 -3.30
CA ASP A 159 2.76 5.83 -2.51
C ASP A 159 1.35 6.23 -2.07
N TYR A 160 1.27 7.32 -1.30
CA TYR A 160 0.00 7.75 -0.74
C TYR A 160 -1.04 8.10 -1.81
N LEU A 161 -0.63 8.63 -2.98
CA LEU A 161 -1.58 9.04 -4.02
C LEU A 161 -2.18 7.80 -4.69
N PHE A 162 -1.36 6.78 -4.93
CA PHE A 162 -1.84 5.50 -5.46
C PHE A 162 -2.87 4.87 -4.52
N ASP A 163 -2.57 4.84 -3.21
CA ASP A 163 -3.50 4.30 -2.22
C ASP A 163 -4.78 5.12 -2.12
N MET A 164 -4.69 6.45 -2.12
CA MET A 164 -5.85 7.33 -2.13
C MET A 164 -6.74 7.10 -3.35
N CYS A 165 -6.16 6.90 -4.54
CA CYS A 165 -6.91 6.62 -5.75
C CYS A 165 -7.65 5.28 -5.69
N CYS A 166 -6.98 4.23 -5.18
CA CYS A 166 -7.60 2.93 -5.02
C CYS A 166 -8.71 2.97 -3.96
N ASP A 167 -8.47 3.55 -2.78
CA ASP A 167 -9.46 3.64 -1.70
C ASP A 167 -10.69 4.46 -2.15
N HIS A 168 -10.48 5.54 -2.91
CA HIS A 168 -11.56 6.32 -3.51
C HIS A 168 -12.39 5.50 -4.50
N LEU A 169 -11.71 4.74 -5.36
CA LEU A 169 -12.36 3.88 -6.33
C LEU A 169 -13.13 2.75 -5.64
N GLU A 170 -12.54 2.08 -4.66
CA GLU A 170 -13.15 0.97 -3.93
C GLU A 170 -14.42 1.42 -3.19
N LYS A 171 -14.42 2.62 -2.61
CA LYS A 171 -15.62 3.25 -2.02
C LYS A 171 -16.70 3.57 -3.03
N THR A 172 -16.31 4.01 -4.22
CA THR A 172 -17.25 4.46 -5.26
C THR A 172 -17.83 3.29 -6.05
N ALA A 173 -16.99 2.32 -6.38
CA ALA A 173 -17.30 1.17 -7.23
C ALA A 173 -17.78 -0.06 -6.46
N GLN A 174 -17.46 -0.16 -5.16
CA GLN A 174 -17.75 -1.30 -4.31
C GLN A 174 -17.33 -2.65 -4.95
N PRO A 175 -16.07 -2.81 -5.35
CA PRO A 175 -15.60 -4.00 -6.02
C PRO A 175 -15.77 -5.25 -5.14
N SER A 176 -15.64 -6.41 -5.77
CA SER A 176 -15.65 -7.71 -5.08
C SER A 176 -14.41 -7.88 -4.19
N GLU A 177 -14.50 -8.79 -3.22
CA GLU A 177 -13.39 -9.18 -2.35
C GLU A 177 -12.21 -9.74 -3.17
N LYS A 178 -12.52 -10.35 -4.33
CA LYS A 178 -11.53 -10.82 -5.31
C LYS A 178 -10.68 -9.67 -5.85
N GLU A 179 -11.32 -8.61 -6.30
CA GLU A 179 -10.66 -7.45 -6.91
C GLU A 179 -9.84 -6.69 -5.86
N VAL A 180 -10.39 -6.57 -4.64
CA VAL A 180 -9.66 -6.06 -3.48
C VAL A 180 -8.41 -6.91 -3.20
N ALA A 181 -8.56 -8.22 -3.06
CA ALA A 181 -7.42 -9.11 -2.76
C ALA A 181 -6.36 -9.06 -3.87
N ALA A 182 -6.80 -9.01 -5.14
CA ALA A 182 -5.92 -8.91 -6.30
C ALA A 182 -5.03 -7.67 -6.27
N ARG A 183 -5.49 -6.53 -5.72
CA ARG A 183 -4.68 -5.30 -5.57
C ARG A 183 -3.37 -5.53 -4.81
N PHE A 184 -3.38 -6.42 -3.81
CA PHE A 184 -2.22 -6.62 -2.94
C PHE A 184 -1.21 -7.62 -3.51
N VAL A 185 -1.63 -8.46 -4.45
CA VAL A 185 -0.78 -9.48 -5.09
C VAL A 185 -0.49 -9.20 -6.58
N SER A 186 -1.07 -8.14 -7.15
CA SER A 186 -1.01 -7.79 -8.59
C SER A 186 0.40 -7.53 -9.13
N SER A 187 1.38 -7.29 -8.26
CA SER A 187 2.77 -7.04 -8.67
C SER A 187 3.48 -8.29 -9.22
N ASP A 188 2.93 -9.48 -8.98
CA ASP A 188 3.39 -10.74 -9.56
C ASP A 188 2.24 -11.42 -10.31
N GLN A 189 2.36 -11.45 -11.64
CA GLN A 189 1.33 -11.99 -12.53
C GLN A 189 1.07 -13.48 -12.28
N SER A 190 2.11 -14.26 -11.95
CA SER A 190 1.98 -15.70 -11.70
C SER A 190 1.20 -15.97 -10.43
N VAL A 191 1.51 -15.22 -9.36
CA VAL A 191 0.77 -15.27 -8.10
C VAL A 191 -0.68 -14.84 -8.29
N LEU A 192 -0.93 -13.79 -9.08
CA LEU A 192 -2.28 -13.32 -9.35
C LEU A 192 -3.10 -14.38 -10.09
N GLU A 193 -2.52 -15.04 -11.08
CA GLU A 193 -3.17 -16.15 -11.81
C GLU A 193 -3.49 -17.33 -10.88
N ASP A 194 -2.53 -17.71 -10.03
CA ASP A 194 -2.71 -18.75 -9.02
C ASP A 194 -3.82 -18.40 -8.02
N PHE A 195 -3.86 -17.14 -7.54
CA PHE A 195 -4.92 -16.67 -6.65
C PHE A 195 -6.29 -16.73 -7.34
N VAL A 196 -6.38 -16.21 -8.57
CA VAL A 196 -7.62 -16.20 -9.35
C VAL A 196 -8.13 -17.62 -9.60
N ALA A 197 -7.24 -18.59 -9.86
CA ALA A 197 -7.61 -19.98 -10.05
C ALA A 197 -8.15 -20.66 -8.79
N ARG A 198 -7.70 -20.22 -7.61
CA ARG A 198 -8.12 -20.75 -6.30
C ARG A 198 -9.29 -20.00 -5.69
N TYR A 199 -9.57 -18.80 -6.19
CA TYR A 199 -10.68 -17.99 -5.73
C TYR A 199 -12.01 -18.59 -6.17
N THR A 200 -12.75 -19.15 -5.21
CA THR A 200 -14.05 -19.81 -5.41
C THR A 200 -15.11 -19.16 -4.51
N PRO A 201 -16.41 -19.25 -4.86
CA PRO A 201 -17.48 -18.81 -3.97
C PRO A 201 -17.40 -19.44 -2.57
N ASP A 202 -17.04 -20.73 -2.49
CA ASP A 202 -16.90 -21.44 -1.21
C ASP A 202 -15.76 -20.87 -0.35
N LEU A 203 -14.63 -20.49 -0.97
CA LEU A 203 -13.54 -19.81 -0.26
C LEU A 203 -14.02 -18.49 0.36
N VAL A 204 -14.82 -17.72 -0.38
CA VAL A 204 -15.36 -16.44 0.09
C VAL A 204 -16.32 -16.66 1.25
N SER A 205 -17.30 -17.54 1.09
CA SER A 205 -18.28 -17.84 2.14
C SER A 205 -17.62 -18.38 3.41
N PHE A 206 -16.64 -19.27 3.26
CA PHE A 206 -15.86 -19.78 4.39
C PHE A 206 -15.08 -18.65 5.09
N SER A 207 -14.40 -17.81 4.32
CA SER A 207 -13.60 -16.71 4.85
C SER A 207 -14.47 -15.64 5.53
N GLU A 208 -15.64 -15.34 4.98
CA GLU A 208 -16.60 -14.41 5.59
C GLU A 208 -17.15 -14.95 6.92
N GLU A 209 -17.49 -16.23 6.98
CA GLU A 209 -17.96 -16.86 8.23
C GLU A 209 -16.88 -16.86 9.32
N GLU A 210 -15.62 -17.13 8.95
CA GLU A 210 -14.50 -17.01 9.90
C GLU A 210 -14.37 -15.57 10.42
N VAL A 211 -14.44 -14.55 9.54
CA VAL A 211 -14.36 -13.14 9.96
C VAL A 211 -15.51 -12.81 10.92
N ARG A 212 -16.76 -13.15 10.57
CA ARG A 212 -17.94 -12.91 11.42
C ARG A 212 -17.81 -13.59 12.78
N THR A 213 -17.30 -14.82 12.82
CA THR A 213 -17.06 -15.55 14.06
C THR A 213 -15.99 -14.88 14.91
N GLU A 214 -14.88 -14.48 14.29
CA GLU A 214 -13.73 -13.90 14.98
C GLU A 214 -14.03 -12.51 15.55
N ILE A 215 -14.72 -11.63 14.80
CA ILE A 215 -15.01 -10.25 15.24
C ILE A 215 -16.40 -10.05 15.88
N GLY A 216 -17.31 -11.02 15.73
CA GLY A 216 -18.65 -11.00 16.30
C GLY A 216 -19.49 -9.80 15.85
N ASN A 217 -20.16 -9.15 16.81
CA ASN A 217 -21.06 -8.01 16.55
C ASN A 217 -20.37 -6.80 15.92
N ALA A 218 -19.03 -6.72 16.00
CA ALA A 218 -18.27 -5.69 15.32
C ALA A 218 -18.44 -5.77 13.79
N TYR A 219 -18.81 -6.92 13.23
CA TYR A 219 -19.01 -7.08 11.79
C TYR A 219 -20.06 -6.13 11.22
N GLY A 220 -21.25 -6.07 11.84
CA GLY A 220 -22.30 -5.13 11.42
C GLY A 220 -21.90 -3.67 11.60
N PHE A 221 -21.09 -3.40 12.62
CA PHE A 221 -20.58 -2.04 12.86
C PHE A 221 -19.62 -1.56 11.77
N LEU A 222 -18.94 -2.43 11.04
CA LEU A 222 -18.03 -2.01 9.96
C LEU A 222 -18.78 -1.50 8.74
N ASP A 223 -18.20 -0.55 8.02
CA ASP A 223 -18.71 -0.21 6.69
C ASP A 223 -18.51 -1.40 5.74
N ASP A 224 -19.40 -1.59 4.77
CA ASP A 224 -19.35 -2.71 3.80
C ASP A 224 -17.96 -2.86 3.15
N HIS A 225 -17.30 -1.73 2.90
CA HIS A 225 -15.95 -1.71 2.36
C HIS A 225 -14.91 -2.34 3.31
N ASP A 226 -14.97 -2.02 4.60
CA ASP A 226 -14.05 -2.56 5.60
C ASP A 226 -14.34 -4.06 5.85
N GLN A 227 -15.61 -4.48 5.79
CA GLN A 227 -15.98 -5.89 5.82
C GLN A 227 -15.30 -6.65 4.67
N LYS A 228 -15.40 -6.13 3.43
CA LYS A 228 -14.76 -6.72 2.25
C LYS A 228 -13.24 -6.82 2.38
N TRP A 229 -12.61 -5.81 2.99
CA TRP A 229 -11.17 -5.83 3.27
C TRP A 229 -10.78 -6.97 4.23
N LEU A 230 -11.54 -7.19 5.31
CA LEU A 230 -11.29 -8.32 6.22
C LEU A 230 -11.48 -9.67 5.50
N VAL A 231 -12.55 -9.81 4.70
CA VAL A 231 -12.81 -11.04 3.94
C VAL A 231 -11.72 -11.29 2.89
N ALA A 232 -11.26 -10.25 2.19
CA ALA A 232 -10.17 -10.34 1.23
C ALA A 232 -8.85 -10.81 1.87
N SER A 233 -8.47 -10.25 3.02
CA SER A 233 -7.31 -10.72 3.79
C SER A 233 -7.44 -12.20 4.16
N LYS A 234 -8.62 -12.61 4.62
CA LYS A 234 -8.89 -13.99 5.01
C LYS A 234 -8.86 -14.95 3.81
N CYS A 235 -9.38 -14.53 2.66
CA CYS A 235 -9.28 -15.28 1.40
C CYS A 235 -7.82 -15.47 0.98
N LEU A 236 -6.97 -14.45 1.11
CA LEU A 236 -5.54 -14.57 0.83
C LEU A 236 -4.89 -15.61 1.75
N CYS A 237 -5.12 -15.54 3.07
CA CYS A 237 -4.63 -16.54 4.02
C CYS A 237 -5.09 -17.97 3.71
N ASN A 238 -6.34 -18.14 3.27
CA ASN A 238 -6.95 -19.45 3.04
C ASN A 238 -6.70 -20.00 1.62
N SER A 239 -6.25 -19.16 0.69
CA SER A 239 -5.96 -19.58 -0.70
C SER A 239 -4.77 -20.53 -0.83
N GLY A 240 -3.83 -20.48 0.10
CA GLY A 240 -2.59 -21.26 0.05
C GLY A 240 -1.66 -20.87 -1.12
N ILE A 241 -1.77 -19.64 -1.63
CA ILE A 241 -0.79 -19.10 -2.58
C ILE A 241 0.53 -18.81 -1.87
N MET A 242 1.64 -18.96 -2.59
CA MET A 242 2.98 -18.72 -2.07
C MET A 242 3.42 -17.33 -2.51
N LEU A 243 3.90 -16.53 -1.55
CA LEU A 243 4.52 -15.25 -1.81
C LEU A 243 5.99 -15.27 -1.37
N PRO A 244 6.85 -14.45 -2.01
CA PRO A 244 8.19 -14.21 -1.49
C PRO A 244 8.16 -13.54 -0.11
N GLU A 245 7.08 -12.83 0.22
CA GLU A 245 6.81 -12.19 1.51
C GLU A 245 5.29 -11.99 1.66
N TYR A 246 4.75 -12.16 2.87
CA TYR A 246 3.31 -12.31 3.14
C TYR A 246 2.63 -11.08 3.76
N SER A 247 3.30 -9.92 3.86
CA SER A 247 2.62 -8.67 4.22
C SER A 247 1.38 -8.37 3.38
N PRO A 248 1.31 -8.73 2.06
CA PRO A 248 0.09 -8.55 1.28
C PRO A 248 -1.15 -9.24 1.84
N PHE A 249 -0.98 -10.30 2.65
CA PHE A 249 -2.10 -10.99 3.28
C PHE A 249 -2.68 -10.18 4.44
N VAL A 250 -1.86 -9.38 5.13
CA VAL A 250 -2.24 -8.64 6.33
C VAL A 250 -2.74 -7.23 6.00
N MET A 251 -2.19 -6.60 4.95
CA MET A 251 -2.51 -5.23 4.55
C MET A 251 -4.02 -4.92 4.41
N PRO A 252 -4.87 -5.81 3.82
CA PRO A 252 -6.31 -5.54 3.77
C PRO A 252 -6.93 -5.46 5.17
N SER A 253 -6.56 -6.35 6.10
CA SER A 253 -7.05 -6.27 7.49
C SER A 253 -6.53 -5.04 8.22
N SER A 254 -5.30 -4.62 7.98
CA SER A 254 -4.76 -3.36 8.51
C SER A 254 -5.54 -2.14 8.02
N LYS A 255 -5.93 -2.13 6.74
CA LYS A 255 -6.77 -1.09 6.13
C LYS A 255 -8.17 -1.07 6.76
N ALA A 256 -8.80 -2.22 6.94
CA ALA A 256 -10.10 -2.34 7.63
C ALA A 256 -10.02 -1.90 9.09
N PHE A 257 -8.91 -2.19 9.78
CA PHE A 257 -8.69 -1.71 11.15
C PHE A 257 -8.65 -0.18 11.20
N GLU A 258 -7.99 0.48 10.25
CA GLU A 258 -8.01 1.95 10.17
C GLU A 258 -9.45 2.49 9.99
N GLY A 259 -10.25 1.86 9.12
CA GLY A 259 -11.66 2.20 8.91
C GLY A 259 -12.50 2.03 10.18
N PHE A 260 -12.37 0.89 10.86
CA PHE A 260 -12.97 0.61 12.16
C PHE A 260 -12.67 1.71 13.17
N VAL A 261 -11.39 2.10 13.33
CA VAL A 261 -11.02 3.12 14.31
C VAL A 261 -11.59 4.50 13.96
N LYS A 262 -11.62 4.87 12.67
CA LYS A 262 -12.27 6.13 12.23
C LYS A 262 -13.74 6.15 12.63
N LYS A 263 -14.49 5.09 12.33
CA LYS A 263 -15.91 4.97 12.66
C LYS A 263 -16.15 4.93 14.17
N LEU A 264 -15.29 4.23 14.91
CA LEU A 264 -15.33 4.19 16.37
C LEU A 264 -15.14 5.58 16.99
N MET A 265 -14.13 6.34 16.54
CA MET A 265 -13.85 7.69 17.06
C MET A 265 -15.02 8.65 16.82
N VAL A 266 -15.69 8.55 15.68
CA VAL A 266 -16.93 9.30 15.42
C VAL A 266 -18.03 8.86 16.36
N SER A 267 -18.24 7.55 16.48
CA SER A 267 -19.37 6.96 17.24
C SER A 267 -19.29 7.24 18.74
N ILE A 268 -18.09 7.29 19.33
CA ILE A 268 -17.91 7.64 20.75
C ILE A 268 -17.93 9.17 20.99
N GLY A 269 -18.06 9.97 19.94
CA GLY A 269 -18.07 11.43 20.00
C GLY A 269 -16.69 12.05 20.22
N LEU A 270 -15.62 11.33 19.91
CA LEU A 270 -14.25 11.86 20.03
C LEU A 270 -13.97 12.89 18.92
N VAL A 271 -14.50 12.65 17.72
CA VAL A 271 -14.40 13.55 16.56
C VAL A 271 -15.76 13.72 15.89
N PRO A 272 -16.00 14.83 15.17
CA PRO A 272 -17.24 15.00 14.41
C PRO A 272 -17.31 14.05 13.20
N VAL A 273 -18.53 13.79 12.71
CA VAL A 273 -18.82 12.86 11.60
C VAL A 273 -18.01 13.15 10.34
N ASN A 274 -17.73 14.42 10.06
CA ASN A 274 -17.01 14.87 8.87
C ASN A 274 -15.49 15.03 9.07
N HIS A 275 -14.94 14.67 10.25
CA HIS A 275 -13.53 14.88 10.57
C HIS A 275 -12.61 14.29 9.50
N PHE A 276 -12.84 13.03 9.12
CA PHE A 276 -12.01 12.29 8.17
C PHE A 276 -12.34 12.58 6.69
N PHE A 277 -13.17 13.57 6.38
CA PHE A 277 -13.46 13.98 4.99
C PHE A 277 -12.41 14.94 4.42
N THR A 278 -11.48 15.40 5.25
CA THR A 278 -10.45 16.38 4.85
C THR A 278 -9.05 15.76 4.80
N LYS A 279 -8.20 16.26 3.90
CA LYS A 279 -6.80 15.80 3.76
C LYS A 279 -5.94 16.06 5.02
N ALA A 280 -6.36 16.97 5.92
CA ALA A 280 -5.64 17.29 7.15
C ALA A 280 -6.04 16.40 8.34
N ALA A 281 -7.07 15.58 8.17
CA ALA A 281 -7.57 14.71 9.22
C ALA A 281 -6.50 13.69 9.67
N ASN A 282 -6.38 13.50 10.97
CA ASN A 282 -5.42 12.59 11.56
C ASN A 282 -5.92 12.08 12.92
N PHE A 283 -5.14 11.15 13.50
CA PHE A 283 -5.44 10.47 14.75
C PHE A 283 -4.83 11.13 16.00
N SER A 284 -4.24 12.32 15.88
CA SER A 284 -3.49 12.98 16.98
C SER A 284 -4.35 13.23 18.24
N ILE A 285 -5.66 13.38 18.08
CA ILE A 285 -6.60 13.55 19.19
C ILE A 285 -6.59 12.37 20.18
N LEU A 286 -6.18 11.17 19.75
CA LEU A 286 -6.00 10.03 20.68
C LEU A 286 -4.92 10.34 21.74
N ASN A 287 -3.92 11.13 21.38
CA ASN A 287 -2.78 11.51 22.22
C ASN A 287 -2.93 12.88 22.91
N ASP A 288 -3.84 13.74 22.43
CA ASP A 288 -4.02 15.09 22.98
C ASP A 288 -4.89 15.06 24.25
N LYS A 289 -4.24 14.87 25.41
CA LYS A 289 -4.90 14.82 26.72
C LYS A 289 -5.59 16.14 27.12
N THR A 290 -5.30 17.24 26.43
CA THR A 290 -5.92 18.55 26.69
C THR A 290 -7.14 18.83 25.82
N ASN A 291 -7.41 17.96 24.84
CA ASN A 291 -8.54 18.12 23.94
C ASN A 291 -9.88 17.99 24.69
N PRO A 292 -10.81 18.96 24.58
CA PRO A 292 -12.09 18.92 25.29
C PRO A 292 -12.94 17.69 25.00
N SER A 293 -13.01 17.23 23.74
CA SER A 293 -13.77 16.04 23.36
C SER A 293 -13.17 14.78 23.99
N ARG A 294 -11.83 14.69 24.00
CA ARG A 294 -11.14 13.58 24.65
C ARG A 294 -11.36 13.58 26.16
N MET A 295 -11.27 14.73 26.82
CA MET A 295 -11.56 14.86 28.25
C MET A 295 -13.00 14.42 28.56
N ALA A 296 -13.98 14.83 27.74
CA ALA A 296 -15.38 14.45 27.90
C ALA A 296 -15.61 12.94 27.73
N VAL A 297 -14.95 12.31 26.75
CA VAL A 297 -14.96 10.85 26.58
C VAL A 297 -14.33 10.15 27.78
N CYS A 298 -13.15 10.61 28.24
CA CYS A 298 -12.44 10.04 29.38
C CYS A 298 -13.19 10.16 30.71
N ALA A 299 -14.08 11.14 30.85
CA ALA A 299 -14.90 11.30 32.05
C ALA A 299 -15.98 10.21 32.20
N LYS A 300 -16.29 9.45 31.13
CA LYS A 300 -17.37 8.45 31.15
C LYS A 300 -17.00 7.11 31.79
N GLU A 301 -15.72 6.75 31.84
CA GLU A 301 -15.25 5.48 32.41
C GLU A 301 -13.80 5.61 32.89
N LYS A 302 -13.45 4.95 34.00
CA LYS A 302 -12.16 5.08 34.69
C LYS A 302 -10.97 4.69 33.82
N TYR A 303 -11.09 3.64 33.01
CA TYR A 303 -10.02 3.09 32.17
C TYR A 303 -10.04 3.62 30.73
N MET A 304 -10.88 4.61 30.44
CA MET A 304 -11.04 5.16 29.09
C MET A 304 -9.73 5.75 28.53
N ASP A 305 -8.94 6.45 29.36
CA ASP A 305 -7.63 7.00 28.95
C ASP A 305 -6.69 5.88 28.47
N THR A 306 -6.63 4.79 29.23
CA THR A 306 -5.83 3.60 28.91
C THR A 306 -6.32 2.93 27.63
N MET A 307 -7.64 2.83 27.44
CA MET A 307 -8.20 2.16 26.27
C MET A 307 -8.04 2.96 24.97
N LEU A 308 -8.08 4.29 25.05
CA LEU A 308 -7.73 5.18 23.93
C LEU A 308 -6.23 5.12 23.60
N GLU A 309 -5.36 5.02 24.62
CA GLU A 309 -3.93 4.84 24.38
C GLU A 309 -3.62 3.48 23.74
N ASP A 310 -4.25 2.41 24.19
CA ASP A 310 -4.10 1.10 23.59
C ASP A 310 -4.67 1.05 22.15
N LEU A 311 -5.75 1.81 21.86
CA LEU A 311 -6.26 2.00 20.50
C LEU A 311 -5.24 2.71 19.61
N ARG A 312 -4.55 3.74 20.14
CA ARG A 312 -3.48 4.47 19.45
C ARG A 312 -2.29 3.56 19.14
N LEU A 313 -1.84 2.78 20.12
CA LEU A 313 -0.74 1.82 19.95
C LEU A 313 -1.11 0.73 18.94
N SER A 314 -2.35 0.25 18.96
CA SER A 314 -2.87 -0.70 17.97
C SER A 314 -2.89 -0.12 16.57
N LEU A 315 -3.25 1.17 16.41
CA LEU A 315 -3.13 1.87 15.13
C LEU A 315 -1.69 1.94 14.66
N ASP A 316 -0.76 2.36 15.52
CA ASP A 316 0.65 2.40 15.16
C ASP A 316 1.15 1.01 14.74
N LYS A 317 0.76 -0.05 15.47
CA LYS A 317 1.13 -1.43 15.17
C LYS A 317 0.57 -1.94 13.85
N PHE A 318 -0.75 -1.87 13.66
CA PHE A 318 -1.39 -2.52 12.51
C PHE A 318 -1.39 -1.65 11.26
N ARG A 319 -1.40 -0.32 11.41
CA ARG A 319 -1.36 0.60 10.26
C ARG A 319 0.06 0.98 9.92
N ASN A 320 0.81 1.59 10.83
CA ASN A 320 2.08 2.20 10.44
C ASN A 320 3.14 1.13 10.13
N PHE A 321 3.19 0.02 10.86
CA PHE A 321 4.15 -1.04 10.54
C PHE A 321 3.78 -1.85 9.30
N MET A 322 2.50 -2.16 9.07
CA MET A 322 2.10 -2.97 7.90
C MET A 322 1.97 -2.18 6.61
N MET A 323 1.73 -0.86 6.70
CA MET A 323 1.49 -0.01 5.52
C MET A 323 2.70 0.86 5.14
N HIS A 324 3.79 0.84 5.91
CA HIS A 324 5.05 1.48 5.55
C HIS A 324 6.09 0.44 5.16
N SER A 325 6.65 0.60 3.96
CA SER A 325 7.80 -0.17 3.50
C SER A 325 9.07 0.42 4.11
N ASP A 326 9.37 0.06 5.35
CA ASP A 326 10.67 0.35 5.97
C ASP A 326 11.55 -0.90 6.00
N SER A 327 12.86 -0.72 6.27
CA SER A 327 13.83 -1.82 6.35
C SER A 327 13.79 -2.56 7.70
N SER A 328 12.80 -2.29 8.55
CA SER A 328 12.71 -2.93 9.86
C SER A 328 12.35 -4.41 9.68
N PHE A 329 13.04 -5.29 10.42
CA PHE A 329 12.67 -6.70 10.50
C PHE A 329 11.24 -6.91 11.04
N VAL A 330 10.69 -5.89 11.74
CA VAL A 330 9.37 -5.92 12.38
C VAL A 330 8.23 -5.79 11.36
N THR A 331 8.48 -5.20 10.19
CA THR A 331 7.44 -4.89 9.18
C THR A 331 7.29 -5.96 8.11
N LYS A 332 8.18 -6.97 8.07
CA LYS A 332 8.14 -8.08 7.12
C LYS A 332 7.42 -9.28 7.69
N VAL A 333 6.61 -9.94 6.87
CA VAL A 333 5.89 -11.16 7.25
C VAL A 333 6.41 -12.30 6.39
N GLU A 334 7.36 -13.08 6.91
CA GLU A 334 8.09 -14.06 6.08
C GLU A 334 7.33 -15.37 5.85
N THR A 335 6.29 -15.66 6.63
CA THR A 335 5.57 -16.95 6.55
C THR A 335 4.05 -16.79 6.48
N PRO A 336 3.35 -17.74 5.83
CA PRO A 336 1.88 -17.76 5.83
C PRO A 336 1.29 -17.86 7.25
N GLY A 337 1.96 -18.61 8.14
CA GLY A 337 1.52 -18.77 9.54
C GLY A 337 1.62 -17.45 10.33
N ALA A 338 2.69 -16.67 10.12
CA ALA A 338 2.83 -15.35 10.72
C ALA A 338 1.76 -14.39 10.19
N ALA A 339 1.48 -14.40 8.89
CA ALA A 339 0.41 -13.60 8.30
C ALA A 339 -0.96 -13.94 8.89
N LYS A 340 -1.30 -15.23 8.97
CA LYS A 340 -2.57 -15.68 9.57
C LYS A 340 -2.68 -15.25 11.03
N SER A 341 -1.60 -15.35 11.79
CA SER A 341 -1.56 -14.91 13.19
C SER A 341 -1.78 -13.40 13.34
N LEU A 342 -1.16 -12.58 12.48
CA LEU A 342 -1.35 -11.13 12.48
C LEU A 342 -2.79 -10.73 12.10
N VAL A 343 -3.38 -11.38 11.09
CA VAL A 343 -4.78 -11.17 10.69
C VAL A 343 -5.72 -11.50 11.86
N GLN A 344 -5.49 -12.63 12.53
CA GLN A 344 -6.25 -13.02 13.72
C GLN A 344 -6.05 -12.03 14.88
N GLU A 345 -4.84 -11.48 15.04
CA GLU A 345 -4.58 -10.45 16.04
C GLU A 345 -5.38 -9.18 15.76
N VAL A 346 -5.41 -8.71 14.50
CA VAL A 346 -6.24 -7.57 14.09
C VAL A 346 -7.72 -7.82 14.41
N HIS A 347 -8.24 -9.00 14.05
CA HIS A 347 -9.65 -9.35 14.30
C HIS A 347 -9.97 -9.38 15.80
N LYS A 348 -9.08 -9.98 16.60
CA LYS A 348 -9.20 -9.98 18.06
C LYS A 348 -9.22 -8.56 18.61
N THR A 349 -8.32 -7.68 18.15
CA THR A 349 -8.30 -6.27 18.58
C THR A 349 -9.58 -5.55 18.18
N ILE A 350 -10.10 -5.72 16.96
CA ILE A 350 -11.39 -5.13 16.55
C ILE A 350 -12.49 -5.52 17.53
N LYS A 351 -12.61 -6.82 17.82
CA LYS A 351 -13.61 -7.35 18.75
C LYS A 351 -13.48 -6.77 20.15
N GLU A 352 -12.29 -6.86 20.74
CA GLU A 352 -12.04 -6.39 22.10
C GLU A 352 -12.33 -4.89 22.26
N LYS A 353 -11.95 -4.09 21.25
CA LYS A 353 -12.24 -2.66 21.24
C LYS A 353 -13.73 -2.40 21.08
N PHE A 354 -14.37 -3.03 20.09
CA PHE A 354 -15.80 -2.88 19.88
C PHE A 354 -16.60 -3.26 21.14
N ASP A 355 -16.31 -4.39 21.76
CA ASP A 355 -16.99 -4.87 22.96
C ASP A 355 -16.80 -3.93 24.16
N TYR A 356 -15.59 -3.38 24.34
CA TYR A 356 -15.34 -2.42 25.41
C TYR A 356 -16.09 -1.11 25.20
N PHE A 357 -15.91 -0.47 24.03
CA PHE A 357 -16.56 0.82 23.75
C PHE A 357 -18.08 0.68 23.61
N GLY A 358 -18.57 -0.46 23.11
CA GLY A 358 -19.99 -0.81 23.01
C GLY A 358 -20.69 -0.78 24.36
N LYS A 359 -20.03 -1.29 25.42
CA LYS A 359 -20.58 -1.25 26.80
C LYS A 359 -20.72 0.17 27.35
N VAL A 360 -19.89 1.11 26.91
CA VAL A 360 -19.88 2.49 27.43
C VAL A 360 -20.72 3.44 26.56
N PHE A 361 -20.73 3.25 25.24
CA PHE A 361 -21.31 4.20 24.28
C PHE A 361 -22.52 3.66 23.51
N SER A 362 -22.96 2.42 23.76
CA SER A 362 -24.10 1.80 23.04
C SER A 362 -23.91 1.86 21.51
N LEU A 363 -22.78 1.36 21.02
CA LEU A 363 -22.47 1.32 19.60
C LEU A 363 -23.53 0.49 18.86
N SER A 364 -24.14 1.07 17.82
CA SER A 364 -25.08 0.38 16.95
C SER A 364 -24.33 -0.44 15.90
N SER A 365 -24.55 -1.75 15.91
CA SER A 365 -24.21 -2.66 14.82
C SER A 365 -25.04 -2.40 13.58
#